data_AF-A0A964HIM7-F1
#
_entry.id   AF-A0A964HIM7-F1
#
_cell.length_a   1.000
_cell.length_b   1.000
_cell.length_c   1.000
_cell.angle_alpha   90.00
_cell.angle_beta   90.00
_cell.angle_gamma   90.00
#
_symmetry.space_group_name_H-M   'P 1'
#
loop_
_entity.id
_entity.type
_entity.pdbx_description
1 polymer ?
#
loop_
_entity_poly.entity_id
_entity_poly.type
_entity_poly.pdbx_seq_one_letter_code
_entity_poly.pdbx_strand_id
1 'polypeptide(L)'
;IMLPILKMGGFTTGGTNFDAKVRRESFEPVDLFHAHIGGMDAFARGLKIATAIRKDGRLDDFLAQRYSSWDEGIGAKIESGKSSLKDLEAYMLKKGDITSNTSGRQEYLENLINEFI
;
A
#
# COMPACT_ATOMS: atom_id res chain seq x y z
N ILE A 1 -1.94 -8.21 3.40
CA ILE A 1 -0.69 -8.72 4.02
C ILE A 1 0.42 -8.91 2.99
N MET A 2 0.20 -9.70 1.92
CA MET A 2 1.28 -9.99 0.96
C MET A 2 1.77 -8.78 0.14
N LEU A 3 0.90 -7.80 -0.15
CA LEU A 3 1.26 -6.61 -0.92
C LEU A 3 2.43 -5.80 -0.30
N PRO A 4 2.38 -5.37 0.98
CA PRO A 4 3.53 -4.72 1.61
C PRO A 4 4.73 -5.64 1.82
N ILE A 5 4.55 -6.94 2.09
CA ILE A 5 5.66 -7.90 2.21
C ILE A 5 6.48 -7.95 0.92
N LEU A 6 5.81 -8.07 -0.23
CA LEU A 6 6.49 -8.05 -1.52
C LEU A 6 7.14 -6.69 -1.82
N LYS A 7 6.52 -5.58 -1.40
CA LYS A 7 7.12 -4.24 -1.56
C LYS A 7 8.43 -4.09 -0.79
N MET A 8 8.56 -4.75 0.36
CA MET A 8 9.78 -4.75 1.18
C MET A 8 10.85 -5.75 0.72
N GLY A 9 10.62 -6.48 -0.38
CA GLY A 9 11.57 -7.47 -0.89
C GLY A 9 11.37 -8.90 -0.35
N GLY A 10 10.25 -9.17 0.34
CA GLY A 10 9.93 -10.49 0.87
C GLY A 10 10.55 -10.77 2.24
N PHE A 11 10.48 -12.04 2.66
CA PHE A 11 11.04 -12.48 3.94
C PHE A 11 12.55 -12.68 3.86
N THR A 12 13.26 -12.35 4.94
CA THR A 12 14.70 -12.63 5.09
C THR A 12 14.92 -13.77 6.10
N THR A 13 14.64 -13.53 7.38
CA THR A 13 14.78 -14.50 8.48
C THR A 13 13.46 -14.83 9.17
N GLY A 14 12.36 -14.24 8.70
CA GLY A 14 11.01 -14.47 9.20
C GLY A 14 10.16 -15.33 8.25
N GLY A 15 8.88 -15.45 8.57
CA GLY A 15 7.91 -16.15 7.73
C GLY A 15 6.48 -15.92 8.20
N THR A 16 5.54 -16.64 7.56
CA THR A 16 4.14 -16.61 7.96
C THR A 16 3.90 -17.64 9.06
N ASN A 17 3.98 -17.20 10.33
CA ASN A 17 3.62 -18.05 11.47
C ASN A 17 2.09 -18.10 11.63
N PHE A 18 1.51 -19.30 11.67
CA PHE A 18 0.09 -19.49 11.98
C PHE A 18 -0.11 -19.51 13.50
N ASP A 19 0.04 -18.34 14.13
CA ASP A 19 -0.36 -18.11 15.52
C ASP A 19 -1.89 -18.00 15.61
N ALA A 20 -2.53 -19.13 15.33
CA ALA A 20 -3.97 -19.28 15.21
C ALA A 20 -4.43 -20.53 15.95
N LYS A 21 -5.73 -20.60 16.20
CA LYS A 21 -6.37 -21.75 16.83
C LYS A 21 -7.65 -22.11 16.10
N VAL A 22 -8.00 -23.39 16.12
CA VAL A 22 -9.31 -23.85 15.72
C VAL A 22 -10.40 -23.21 16.59
N ARG A 23 -11.62 -23.14 16.06
CA ARG A 23 -12.78 -22.72 16.85
C ARG A 23 -13.10 -23.79 17.88
N ARG A 24 -13.79 -23.40 18.96
CA ARG A 24 -14.16 -24.32 20.04
C ARG A 24 -14.99 -25.52 19.56
N GLU A 25 -15.86 -25.29 18.57
CA GLU A 25 -16.72 -26.32 17.97
C GLU A 25 -16.01 -27.14 16.87
N SER A 26 -14.79 -26.75 16.48
CA SER A 26 -13.94 -27.49 15.54
C SER A 26 -12.90 -28.27 16.35
N PHE A 27 -13.38 -29.28 17.07
CA PHE A 27 -12.62 -29.99 18.10
C PHE A 27 -12.06 -31.34 17.65
N GLU A 28 -12.37 -31.79 16.42
CA GLU A 28 -11.84 -33.05 15.92
C GLU A 28 -10.38 -32.86 15.46
N PRO A 29 -9.50 -33.88 15.60
CA PRO A 29 -8.11 -33.76 15.15
C PRO A 29 -7.96 -33.35 13.67
N VAL A 30 -8.91 -33.73 12.81
CA VAL A 30 -8.93 -33.35 11.39
C VAL A 30 -9.13 -31.85 11.18
N ASP A 31 -9.80 -31.16 12.11
CA ASP A 31 -10.04 -29.72 12.03
C ASP A 31 -8.75 -28.90 12.08
N LEU A 32 -7.71 -29.41 12.76
CA LEU A 32 -6.38 -28.80 12.72
C LEU A 32 -5.85 -28.74 11.28
N PHE A 33 -6.06 -29.78 10.48
CA PHE A 33 -5.62 -29.80 9.08
C PHE A 33 -6.46 -28.87 8.22
N HIS A 34 -7.79 -28.92 8.34
CA HIS A 34 -8.67 -28.01 7.61
C HIS A 34 -8.35 -26.53 7.89
N ALA A 35 -8.10 -26.18 9.16
CA ALA A 35 -7.75 -24.82 9.54
C ALA A 35 -6.41 -24.36 8.94
N HIS A 36 -5.37 -25.19 8.99
CA HIS A 36 -4.06 -24.84 8.42
C HIS A 36 -4.10 -24.78 6.90
N ILE A 37 -4.77 -25.72 6.23
CA ILE A 37 -4.95 -25.69 4.77
C ILE A 37 -5.67 -24.41 4.34
N GLY A 38 -6.78 -24.07 5.00
CA GLY A 38 -7.52 -22.84 4.69
C GLY A 38 -6.69 -21.57 4.89
N GLY A 39 -5.87 -21.53 5.95
CA GLY A 39 -4.91 -20.46 6.17
C GLY A 39 -3.83 -20.38 5.08
N MET A 40 -3.21 -21.51 4.75
CA MET A 40 -2.18 -21.63 3.70
C MET A 40 -2.72 -21.18 2.34
N ASP A 41 -3.90 -21.65 1.94
CA ASP A 41 -4.53 -21.29 0.67
C ASP A 41 -4.91 -19.80 0.60
N ALA A 42 -5.42 -19.23 1.70
CA ALA A 42 -5.73 -17.81 1.76
C ALA A 42 -4.48 -16.94 1.57
N PHE A 43 -3.36 -17.30 2.23
CA PHE A 43 -2.08 -16.61 2.05
C PHE A 43 -1.51 -16.83 0.64
N ALA A 44 -1.60 -18.04 0.08
CA ALA A 44 -1.14 -18.34 -1.27
C ALA A 44 -1.91 -17.55 -2.35
N ARG A 45 -3.25 -17.49 -2.24
CA ARG A 45 -4.07 -16.66 -3.13
C ARG A 45 -3.73 -15.17 -2.96
N GLY A 46 -3.62 -14.70 -1.72
CA GLY A 46 -3.20 -13.33 -1.42
C GLY A 46 -1.83 -12.98 -2.01
N LEU A 47 -0.88 -13.92 -2.04
CA LEU A 47 0.44 -13.74 -2.64
C LEU A 47 0.35 -13.59 -4.17
N LYS A 48 -0.45 -14.42 -4.84
CA LYS A 48 -0.66 -14.34 -6.29
C LYS A 48 -1.31 -13.01 -6.69
N ILE A 49 -2.35 -12.60 -5.97
CA ILE A 49 -3.06 -11.33 -6.17
C ILE A 49 -2.10 -10.15 -5.96
N ALA A 50 -1.37 -10.13 -4.84
CA ALA A 50 -0.40 -9.09 -4.55
C ALA A 50 0.70 -8.98 -5.63
N THR A 51 1.16 -10.12 -6.14
CA THR A 51 2.14 -10.15 -7.26
C THR A 51 1.54 -9.55 -8.52
N ALA A 52 0.29 -9.90 -8.86
CA ALA A 52 -0.40 -9.35 -10.03
C ALA A 52 -0.59 -7.84 -9.93
N ILE A 53 -1.05 -7.34 -8.78
CA ILE A 53 -1.20 -5.90 -8.49
C ILE A 53 0.12 -5.16 -8.67
N ARG A 54 1.23 -5.69 -8.11
CA ARG A 54 2.55 -5.06 -8.23
C ARG A 54 3.11 -5.08 -9.64
N LYS A 55 2.80 -6.13 -10.41
CA LYS A 55 3.18 -6.24 -11.82
C LYS A 55 2.38 -5.28 -12.69
N ASP A 56 1.11 -5.07 -12.38
CA ASP A 56 0.20 -4.17 -13.09
C ASP A 56 0.59 -2.69 -12.90
N GLY A 57 1.01 -2.31 -11.70
CA GLY A 57 1.62 -1.00 -11.45
C GLY A 57 0.65 0.17 -11.30
N ARG A 58 -0.64 0.05 -11.67
CA ARG A 58 -1.62 1.15 -11.59
C ARG A 58 -1.71 1.80 -10.20
N LEU A 59 -1.58 1.02 -9.12
CA LEU A 59 -1.56 1.56 -7.75
C LEU A 59 -0.30 2.37 -7.44
N ASP A 60 0.87 1.86 -7.84
CA ASP A 60 2.15 2.54 -7.60
C ASP A 60 2.22 3.82 -8.46
N ASP A 61 1.70 3.79 -9.70
CA ASP A 61 1.57 4.95 -10.59
C ASP A 61 0.64 6.02 -10.02
N PHE A 62 -0.53 5.63 -9.48
CA PHE A 62 -1.44 6.57 -8.84
C PHE A 62 -0.77 7.29 -7.66
N LEU A 63 0.00 6.54 -6.85
CA LEU A 63 0.73 7.12 -5.73
C LEU A 63 1.81 8.10 -6.21
N ALA A 64 2.61 7.73 -7.21
CA ALA A 64 3.62 8.61 -7.80
C ALA A 64 2.99 9.90 -8.34
N GLN A 65 1.90 9.79 -9.11
CA GLN A 65 1.18 10.96 -9.64
C GLN A 65 0.63 11.85 -8.52
N ARG A 66 0.04 11.25 -7.48
CA ARG A 66 -0.53 11.99 -6.34
C ARG A 66 0.50 12.84 -5.61
N TYR A 67 1.74 12.38 -5.52
CA TYR A 67 2.82 13.06 -4.80
C TYR A 67 3.83 13.75 -5.72
N SER A 68 3.61 13.78 -7.03
CA SER A 68 4.52 14.37 -8.03
C SER A 68 4.95 15.82 -7.76
N SER A 69 4.14 16.62 -7.06
CA SER A 69 4.51 17.99 -6.67
C SER A 69 5.72 18.07 -5.73
N TRP A 70 6.07 16.96 -5.08
CA TRP A 70 7.23 16.85 -4.21
C TRP A 70 8.53 16.58 -4.99
N ASP A 71 8.43 16.07 -6.21
CA ASP A 71 9.59 15.78 -7.05
C ASP A 71 10.13 17.02 -7.78
N GLU A 72 9.41 18.14 -7.74
CA GLU A 72 9.77 19.37 -8.43
C GLU A 72 9.56 20.66 -7.62
N GLY A 73 10.08 21.76 -8.15
CA GLY A 73 9.78 23.11 -7.67
C GLY A 73 10.00 23.33 -6.18
N ILE A 74 8.97 23.84 -5.50
CA ILE A 74 9.02 24.10 -4.05
C ILE A 74 8.99 22.80 -3.23
N GLY A 75 8.30 21.76 -3.70
CA GLY A 75 8.18 20.49 -3.00
C GLY A 75 9.55 19.82 -2.82
N ALA A 76 10.34 19.74 -3.89
CA ALA A 76 11.69 19.18 -3.84
C ALA A 76 12.63 19.98 -2.92
N LYS A 77 12.46 21.31 -2.84
CA LYS A 77 13.21 22.16 -1.91
C LYS A 77 12.83 21.88 -0.45
N ILE A 78 11.56 21.64 -0.18
CA ILE A 78 11.09 21.26 1.15
C ILE A 78 11.66 19.90 1.54
N GLU A 79 11.52 18.90 0.67
CA GLU A 79 11.98 17.52 0.94
C GLU A 79 13.49 17.44 1.17
N SER A 80 14.28 18.21 0.40
CA SER A 80 15.73 18.29 0.58
C SER A 80 16.19 19.15 1.77
N GLY A 81 15.27 19.69 2.57
CA GLY A 81 15.60 20.54 3.73
C GLY A 81 16.17 21.91 3.37
N LYS A 82 15.98 22.36 2.13
CA LYS A 82 16.53 23.62 1.59
C LYS A 82 15.51 24.77 1.59
N SER A 83 14.38 24.60 2.25
CA SER A 83 13.34 25.63 2.39
C SER A 83 13.21 26.05 3.85
N SER A 84 13.02 27.35 4.08
CA SER A 84 12.66 27.92 5.36
C SER A 84 11.22 28.44 5.35
N LEU A 85 10.68 28.80 6.53
CA LEU A 85 9.38 29.46 6.61
C LEU A 85 9.34 30.79 5.81
N LYS A 86 10.45 31.54 5.77
CA LYS A 86 10.55 32.77 4.98
C LYS A 86 10.46 32.50 3.48
N ASP A 87 11.07 31.42 3.00
CA ASP A 87 11.00 31.04 1.59
C ASP A 87 9.57 30.62 1.20
N LEU A 88 8.89 29.89 2.08
CA LEU A 88 7.51 29.44 1.88
C LEU A 88 6.52 30.61 1.89
N GLU A 89 6.71 31.58 2.79
CA GLU A 89 5.96 32.83 2.82
C GLU A 89 6.11 33.58 1.48
N ALA A 90 7.34 33.83 1.05
CA ALA A 90 7.61 34.52 -0.21
C ALA A 90 7.04 33.76 -1.42
N TYR A 91 7.13 32.43 -1.42
CA TYR A 91 6.54 31.59 -2.46
C TYR A 91 5.02 31.75 -2.52
N MET A 92 4.32 31.67 -1.39
CA MET A 92 2.85 31.77 -1.35
C MET A 92 2.36 33.17 -1.72
N LEU A 93 3.03 34.23 -1.23
CA LEU A 93 2.70 35.61 -1.61
C LEU A 93 2.86 35.84 -3.11
N LYS A 94 3.90 35.26 -3.74
CA LYS A 94 4.11 35.35 -5.19
C LYS A 94 3.11 34.50 -5.99
N LYS A 95 2.77 33.31 -5.48
CA LYS A 95 1.86 32.38 -6.12
C LYS A 95 0.42 32.93 -6.20
N GLY A 96 0.04 33.74 -5.21
CA GLY A 96 -1.31 34.33 -5.14
C GLY A 96 -2.33 33.27 -4.77
N ASP A 97 -3.12 32.82 -5.73
CA ASP A 97 -4.24 31.91 -5.49
C ASP A 97 -3.79 30.47 -5.17
N ILE A 98 -4.60 29.82 -4.33
CA ILE A 98 -4.39 28.43 -3.92
C ILE A 98 -4.62 27.51 -5.12
N THR A 99 -3.66 26.65 -5.43
CA THR A 99 -3.87 25.57 -6.40
C THR A 99 -4.83 24.54 -5.80
N SER A 100 -5.81 24.11 -6.59
CA SER A 100 -6.77 23.09 -6.17
C SER A 100 -6.07 21.74 -5.88
N ASN A 101 -6.58 21.04 -4.87
CA ASN A 101 -6.19 19.67 -4.59
C ASN A 101 -6.79 18.70 -5.63
N THR A 102 -6.18 17.52 -5.77
CA THR A 102 -6.70 16.43 -6.60
C THR A 102 -7.49 15.42 -5.75
N SER A 103 -8.49 14.78 -6.38
CA SER A 103 -9.28 13.70 -5.76
C SER A 103 -8.40 12.53 -5.33
N GLY A 104 -8.76 11.89 -4.21
CA GLY A 104 -8.12 10.67 -3.73
C GLY A 104 -8.55 9.39 -4.48
N ARG A 105 -9.60 9.45 -5.30
CA ARG A 105 -10.10 8.33 -6.12
C ARG A 105 -10.34 7.02 -5.33
N GLN A 106 -10.82 7.12 -4.09
CA GLN A 106 -10.93 5.97 -3.19
C GLN A 106 -11.79 4.84 -3.79
N GLU A 107 -12.98 5.16 -4.30
CA GLU A 107 -13.90 4.16 -4.86
C GLU A 107 -13.31 3.49 -6.11
N TYR A 108 -12.56 4.25 -6.92
CA TYR A 108 -11.84 3.69 -8.06
C TYR A 108 -10.74 2.72 -7.62
N LEU A 109 -9.96 3.07 -6.59
CA LEU A 109 -8.88 2.22 -6.08
C LEU A 109 -9.42 0.96 -5.40
N GLU A 110 -10.54 1.05 -4.67
CA GLU A 110 -11.21 -0.11 -4.10
C GLU A 110 -11.71 -1.06 -5.21
N ASN A 111 -12.32 -0.52 -6.27
CA ASN A 111 -12.75 -1.30 -7.43
C ASN A 111 -11.57 -1.93 -8.19
N LEU A 112 -10.46 -1.20 -8.33
CA LEU A 112 -9.24 -1.70 -8.93
C LEU A 112 -8.69 -2.90 -8.14
N ILE A 113 -8.67 -2.85 -6.81
CA ILE A 113 -8.25 -4.00 -5.99
C ILE A 113 -9.17 -5.20 -6.23
N ASN A 114 -10.50 -4.98 -6.27
CA ASN A 114 -11.47 -6.04 -6.51
C ASN A 114 -11.32 -6.71 -7.88
N GLU A 115 -10.81 -6.00 -8.90
CA GLU A 115 -10.50 -6.57 -10.22
C GLU A 115 -9.51 -7.75 -10.15
N PHE A 116 -8.61 -7.76 -9.15
CA PHE A 116 -7.62 -8.82 -9.00
C PHE A 116 -8.04 -9.96 -8.08
N ILE A 117 -9.12 -9.81 -7.30
CA ILE A 117 -9.53 -10.78 -6.26
C ILE A 117 -10.27 -11.95 -6.87
#